data_AF-R5X8L7-F1
#
_entry.id   AF-R5X8L7-F1
#
_cell.length_a   1.000
_cell.length_b   1.000
_cell.length_c   1.000
_cell.angle_alpha   90.00
_cell.angle_beta   90.00
_cell.angle_gamma   90.00
#
_symmetry.space_group_name_H-M   'P 1'
#
loop_
_entity.id
_entity.type
_entity.pdbx_description
1 polymer ?
#
loop_
_entity_poly.entity_id
_entity_poly.type
_entity_poly.pdbx_seq_one_letter_code
_entity_poly.pdbx_strand_id
1 'polypeptide(L)'
;MIYVLFPDVSDVFIALIGMAAALYVVMYMLMFAAVIVLRKKEPNIERGYKVPAVNIVSGIGFISCALAFIMSFVPTTNEAAIPRNMYPIIVAIVVFLLGIPPFIFYAFKKISWDMRTAQEKEEKPIH
;
A
#
# COMPACT_ATOMS: atom_id res chain seq x y z
N MET A 1 -37.85 7.86 -1.72
CA MET A 1 -37.35 8.92 -2.62
C MET A 1 -35.83 8.91 -2.80
N ILE A 2 -35.00 8.47 -1.83
CA ILE A 2 -33.53 8.40 -1.98
C ILE A 2 -33.03 7.24 -2.89
N TYR A 3 -33.80 6.15 -3.01
CA TYR A 3 -33.50 4.98 -3.87
C TYR A 3 -33.52 5.25 -5.38
N VAL A 4 -34.03 6.42 -5.82
CA VAL A 4 -34.05 6.80 -7.24
C VAL A 4 -32.70 7.39 -7.68
N LEU A 5 -31.92 7.92 -6.73
CA LEU A 5 -30.61 8.54 -7.00
C LEU A 5 -29.43 7.56 -6.82
N PHE A 6 -29.60 6.52 -6.00
CA PHE A 6 -28.61 5.46 -5.81
C PHE A 6 -29.33 4.11 -5.92
N PRO A 7 -29.10 3.33 -7.00
CA PRO A 7 -29.85 2.10 -7.27
C PRO A 7 -29.70 1.10 -6.12
N ASP A 8 -28.51 1.03 -5.49
CA ASP A 8 -28.26 0.21 -4.31
C ASP A 8 -27.14 0.81 -3.43
N VAL A 9 -27.47 1.19 -2.19
CA VAL A 9 -26.48 1.70 -1.20
C VAL A 9 -25.43 0.63 -0.88
N SER A 10 -25.82 -0.64 -0.92
CA SER A 10 -24.94 -1.79 -0.71
C SER A 10 -23.79 -1.83 -1.73
N ASP A 11 -24.08 -1.57 -3.00
CA ASP A 11 -23.09 -1.63 -4.07
C ASP A 11 -22.04 -0.54 -3.95
N VAL A 12 -22.46 0.67 -3.60
CA VAL A 12 -21.54 1.79 -3.32
C VAL A 12 -20.64 1.47 -2.12
N PHE A 13 -21.21 0.88 -1.07
CA PHE A 13 -20.43 0.49 0.11
C PHE A 13 -19.40 -0.60 -0.20
N ILE A 14 -19.78 -1.62 -0.97
CA ILE A 14 -18.86 -2.67 -1.42
C ILE A 14 -17.72 -2.08 -2.28
N ALA A 15 -18.06 -1.16 -3.19
CA ALA A 15 -17.06 -0.47 -4.00
C ALA A 15 -16.08 0.35 -3.15
N LEU A 16 -16.57 1.08 -2.14
CA LEU A 16 -15.75 1.86 -1.21
C LEU A 16 -14.80 0.96 -0.41
N ILE A 17 -15.29 -0.14 0.15
CA ILE A 17 -14.44 -1.13 0.85
C ILE A 17 -13.40 -1.72 -0.10
N GLY A 18 -13.80 -2.05 -1.33
CA GLY A 18 -12.88 -2.55 -2.36
C GLY A 18 -11.73 -1.57 -2.65
N MET A 19 -12.04 -0.28 -2.77
CA MET A 19 -11.02 0.77 -2.97
C MET A 19 -10.12 0.95 -1.74
N ALA A 20 -10.68 0.89 -0.52
CA ALA A 20 -9.89 0.94 0.71
C ALA A 20 -8.96 -0.28 0.83
N ALA A 21 -9.45 -1.47 0.48
CA ALA A 21 -8.65 -2.69 0.44
C ALA A 21 -7.54 -2.60 -0.62
N ALA A 22 -7.81 -2.03 -1.80
CA ALA A 22 -6.79 -1.82 -2.83
C ALA A 22 -5.62 -0.95 -2.33
N LEU A 23 -5.93 0.16 -1.63
CA LEU A 23 -4.92 1.00 -0.98
C LEU A 23 -4.10 0.24 0.05
N TYR A 24 -4.75 -0.61 0.85
CA TYR A 24 -4.07 -1.42 1.85
C TYR A 24 -3.12 -2.46 1.21
N VAL A 25 -3.54 -3.06 0.11
CA VAL A 25 -2.70 -3.99 -0.66
C VAL A 25 -1.46 -3.28 -1.21
N VAL A 26 -1.57 -2.04 -1.69
CA VAL A 26 -0.40 -1.24 -2.11
C VAL A 26 0.57 -1.03 -0.94
N MET A 27 0.06 -0.69 0.24
CA MET A 27 0.89 -0.56 1.44
C MET A 27 1.64 -1.86 1.75
N TYR A 28 0.97 -3.01 1.66
CA TYR A 28 1.62 -4.30 1.87
C TYR A 28 2.64 -4.67 0.80
N MET A 29 2.40 -4.33 -0.47
CA MET A 29 3.41 -4.51 -1.52
C MET A 29 4.69 -3.76 -1.17
N LEU A 30 4.58 -2.51 -0.73
CA LEU A 30 5.73 -1.71 -0.29
C LEU A 30 6.42 -2.32 0.92
N MET A 31 5.64 -2.83 1.89
CA MET A 31 6.17 -3.50 3.08
C MET A 31 6.99 -4.75 2.70
N PHE A 32 6.47 -5.61 1.82
CA PHE A 32 7.20 -6.79 1.37
C PHE A 32 8.45 -6.42 0.55
N ALA A 33 8.35 -5.40 -0.31
CA ALA A 33 9.50 -4.89 -1.05
C ALA A 33 10.58 -4.32 -0.10
N ALA A 34 10.18 -3.58 0.94
CA ALA A 34 11.08 -3.01 1.92
C ALA A 34 11.85 -4.10 2.68
N VAL A 35 11.21 -5.22 3.05
CA VAL A 35 11.90 -6.35 3.69
C VAL A 35 12.98 -6.94 2.78
N ILE A 36 12.69 -7.12 1.50
CA ILE A 36 13.65 -7.63 0.51
C ILE A 36 14.83 -6.66 0.35
N VAL A 37 14.55 -5.36 0.25
CA VAL A 37 15.58 -4.31 0.14
C VAL A 37 16.43 -4.24 1.40
N LEU A 38 15.82 -4.25 2.59
CA LEU A 38 16.52 -4.15 3.87
C LEU A 38 17.46 -5.35 4.08
N ARG A 39 17.06 -6.56 3.67
CA ARG A 39 17.94 -7.74 3.69
C ARG A 39 19.18 -7.60 2.81
N LYS A 40 19.09 -6.87 1.70
CA LYS A 40 20.23 -6.60 0.81
C LYS A 40 21.09 -5.45 1.31
N LYS A 41 20.46 -4.38 1.81
CA LYS A 41 21.16 -3.16 2.23
C LYS A 41 21.88 -3.33 3.56
N GLU A 42 21.28 -4.00 4.52
CA GLU A 42 21.81 -4.14 5.88
C GLU A 42 21.67 -5.61 6.36
N PRO A 43 22.53 -6.51 5.83
CA PRO A 43 22.48 -7.93 6.16
C PRO A 43 23.00 -8.24 7.58
N ASN A 44 23.89 -7.41 8.12
CA ASN A 44 24.66 -7.69 9.33
C ASN A 44 24.00 -7.20 10.63
N ILE A 45 22.83 -6.56 10.58
CA ILE A 45 22.15 -6.10 11.79
C ILE A 45 21.71 -7.30 12.64
N GLU A 46 21.96 -7.25 13.94
CA GLU A 46 21.39 -8.20 14.90
C GLU A 46 19.87 -8.04 14.94
N ARG A 47 19.15 -9.08 14.50
CA ARG A 47 17.68 -9.09 14.48
C ARG A 47 17.20 -9.97 15.61
N GLY A 48 16.48 -9.37 16.57
CA GLY A 48 15.85 -10.11 17.68
C GLY A 48 14.88 -11.21 17.22
N TYR A 49 14.33 -11.08 16.01
CA TYR A 49 13.56 -12.13 15.35
C TYR A 49 13.97 -12.27 13.87
N LYS A 50 14.23 -13.51 13.43
CA LYS A 50 14.58 -13.84 12.05
C LYS A 50 13.53 -14.77 11.48
N VAL A 51 12.75 -14.27 10.52
CA VAL A 51 11.82 -15.09 9.75
C VAL A 51 12.62 -16.14 8.95
N PRO A 52 12.32 -17.44 9.12
CA PRO A 52 12.92 -18.50 8.31
C PRO A 52 12.52 -18.28 6.84
N ALA A 53 13.50 -18.41 5.93
CA ALA A 53 13.29 -18.27 4.49
C ALA A 53 12.57 -16.97 4.03
N VAL A 54 12.84 -15.81 4.64
CA VAL A 54 12.12 -14.55 4.30
C VAL A 54 12.08 -14.24 2.81
N ASN A 55 13.12 -14.58 2.05
CA ASN A 55 13.14 -14.24 0.63
C ASN A 55 11.99 -14.95 -0.11
N ILE A 56 11.67 -16.19 0.30
CA ILE A 56 10.55 -16.96 -0.22
C ILE A 56 9.24 -16.39 0.33
N VAL A 57 9.14 -16.19 1.65
CA VAL A 57 7.91 -15.69 2.30
C VAL A 57 7.53 -14.30 1.79
N SER A 58 8.47 -13.38 1.74
CA SER A 58 8.26 -12.03 1.20
C SER A 58 8.02 -12.04 -0.31
N GLY A 59 8.65 -12.95 -1.06
CA GLY A 59 8.38 -13.11 -2.48
C GLY A 59 6.94 -13.56 -2.75
N ILE A 60 6.48 -14.60 -2.05
CA ILE A 60 5.10 -15.09 -2.15
C ILE A 60 4.12 -14.00 -1.69
N GLY A 61 4.38 -13.37 -0.55
CA GLY A 61 3.55 -12.27 -0.05
C GLY A 61 3.42 -11.11 -1.04
N PHE A 62 4.53 -10.72 -1.68
CA PHE A 62 4.54 -9.68 -2.70
C PHE A 62 3.73 -10.09 -3.94
N ILE A 63 3.91 -11.32 -4.45
CA ILE A 63 3.17 -11.83 -5.61
C ILE A 63 1.67 -11.89 -5.31
N SER A 64 1.28 -12.41 -4.14
CA SER A 64 -0.12 -12.46 -3.71
C SER A 64 -0.74 -11.06 -3.64
N CYS A 65 -0.02 -10.08 -3.09
CA CYS A 65 -0.49 -8.70 -3.07
C CYS A 65 -0.60 -8.11 -4.48
N ALA A 66 0.37 -8.38 -5.37
CA ALA A 66 0.30 -7.92 -6.75
C ALA A 66 -0.91 -8.50 -7.50
N LEU A 67 -1.22 -9.77 -7.30
CA LEU A 67 -2.41 -10.41 -7.87
C LEU A 67 -3.70 -9.82 -7.29
N ALA A 68 -3.77 -9.62 -5.97
CA ALA A 68 -4.91 -9.00 -5.32
C ALA A 68 -5.12 -7.55 -5.80
N PHE A 69 -4.03 -6.81 -6.04
CA PHE A 69 -4.08 -5.47 -6.60
C PHE A 69 -4.67 -5.47 -8.01
N ILE A 70 -4.25 -6.38 -8.89
CA ILE A 70 -4.83 -6.53 -10.23
C ILE A 70 -6.32 -6.88 -10.14
N MET A 71 -6.68 -7.79 -9.23
CA MET A 71 -8.08 -8.16 -9.00
C MET A 71 -8.95 -7.00 -8.50
N SER A 72 -8.38 -6.02 -7.79
CA SER A 72 -9.13 -4.84 -7.31
C SER A 72 -9.68 -3.95 -8.43
N PHE A 73 -9.15 -4.07 -9.65
CA PHE A 73 -9.66 -3.35 -10.83
C PHE A 73 -10.86 -4.05 -11.49
N VAL A 74 -11.21 -5.26 -11.05
CA VAL A 74 -12.33 -6.03 -11.58
C VAL A 74 -13.58 -5.76 -10.75
N PRO A 75 -14.67 -5.22 -11.35
CA PRO A 75 -15.90 -4.99 -10.62
C PRO A 75 -16.53 -6.32 -10.17
N THR A 76 -17.00 -6.37 -8.93
CA THR A 76 -17.56 -7.59 -8.31
C THR A 76 -19.01 -7.88 -8.74
N THR A 77 -19.75 -6.88 -9.21
CA THR A 77 -21.15 -7.00 -9.64
C THR A 77 -21.35 -6.55 -11.09
N ASN A 78 -22.25 -7.23 -11.81
CA ASN A 78 -22.64 -6.85 -13.18
C ASN A 78 -23.66 -5.70 -13.18
N GLU A 79 -24.43 -5.55 -12.10
CA GLU A 79 -25.45 -4.51 -11.86
C GLU A 79 -24.87 -3.26 -11.16
N ALA A 80 -23.55 -3.06 -11.24
CA ALA A 80 -22.89 -2.02 -10.47
C ALA A 80 -23.40 -0.61 -10.82
N ALA A 81 -23.63 0.22 -9.80
CA ALA A 81 -23.94 1.64 -9.94
C ALA A 81 -22.90 2.44 -10.76
N ILE A 82 -21.69 1.88 -10.93
CA ILE A 82 -20.59 2.47 -11.69
C ILE A 82 -20.44 1.70 -13.02
N PRO A 83 -20.40 2.40 -14.18
CA PRO A 83 -20.21 1.73 -15.46
C PRO A 83 -18.87 0.99 -15.49
N ARG A 84 -18.91 -0.25 -16.01
CA ARG A 84 -17.76 -1.19 -16.05
C ARG A 84 -16.47 -0.58 -16.57
N ASN A 85 -16.57 0.33 -17.54
CA ASN A 85 -15.40 0.98 -18.15
C ASN A 85 -14.81 2.10 -17.28
N MET A 86 -15.60 2.70 -16.39
CA MET A 86 -15.13 3.78 -15.49
C MET A 86 -14.65 3.25 -14.15
N TYR A 87 -15.13 2.10 -13.69
CA TYR A 87 -14.70 1.50 -12.43
C TYR A 87 -13.16 1.42 -12.26
N PRO A 88 -12.39 0.83 -13.20
CA PRO A 88 -10.93 0.74 -13.05
C PRO A 88 -10.25 2.12 -13.04
N ILE A 89 -10.81 3.09 -13.77
CA ILE A 89 -10.30 4.47 -13.81
C ILE A 89 -10.50 5.14 -12.44
N ILE A 90 -11.69 4.98 -11.84
CA ILE A 90 -12.02 5.53 -10.53
C ILE A 90 -11.13 4.89 -9.46
N VAL A 91 -10.99 3.56 -9.46
CA VAL A 91 -10.10 2.85 -8.54
C VAL A 91 -8.67 3.36 -8.69
N ALA A 92 -8.16 3.50 -9.92
CA ALA A 92 -6.83 4.04 -10.17
C ALA A 92 -6.68 5.46 -9.60
N ILE A 93 -7.63 6.36 -9.90
CA ILE A 93 -7.61 7.74 -9.39
C ILE A 93 -7.59 7.75 -7.86
N VAL A 94 -8.46 7.00 -7.19
CA VAL A 94 -8.52 6.96 -5.71
C VAL A 94 -7.23 6.41 -5.13
N VAL A 95 -6.71 5.32 -5.69
CA VAL A 95 -5.46 4.70 -5.23
C VAL A 95 -4.28 5.66 -5.39
N PHE A 96 -4.15 6.33 -6.53
CA PHE A 96 -3.06 7.28 -6.76
C PHE A 96 -3.24 8.58 -5.98
N LEU A 97 -4.45 9.15 -5.95
CA LEU A 97 -4.75 10.38 -5.24
C LEU A 97 -4.47 10.26 -3.73
N LEU A 98 -4.80 9.11 -3.13
CA LEU A 98 -4.58 8.88 -1.69
C LEU A 98 -3.22 8.23 -1.41
N GLY A 99 -2.68 7.44 -2.33
CA GLY A 99 -1.42 6.74 -2.17
C GLY A 99 -0.17 7.59 -2.45
N ILE A 100 -0.23 8.54 -3.39
CA ILE A 100 0.93 9.38 -3.79
C ILE A 100 1.33 10.43 -2.72
N PRO A 101 0.41 11.13 -2.04
CA PRO A 101 0.78 12.21 -1.12
C PRO A 101 1.80 11.79 -0.05
N PRO A 102 1.69 10.61 0.62
CA PRO A 102 2.74 10.14 1.54
C PRO A 102 4.14 10.05 0.92
N PHE A 103 4.26 9.64 -0.34
CA PHE A 103 5.54 9.60 -1.05
C PHE A 103 6.06 10.99 -1.41
N ILE A 104 5.16 11.89 -1.80
CA ILE A 104 5.50 13.30 -2.03
C ILE A 104 6.05 13.92 -0.73
N PHE A 105 5.35 13.75 0.39
CA PHE A 105 5.83 14.22 1.70
C PHE A 105 7.17 13.62 2.08
N TYR A 106 7.40 12.34 1.78
CA TYR A 106 8.70 11.69 2.00
C TYR A 106 9.81 12.27 1.10
N ALA A 107 9.53 12.53 -0.18
CA ALA A 107 10.49 13.10 -1.12
C ALA A 107 10.84 14.56 -0.78
N PHE A 108 9.86 15.34 -0.29
CA PHE A 108 10.06 16.72 0.16
C PHE A 108 10.51 16.83 1.63
N LYS A 109 10.93 15.71 2.24
CA LYS A 109 11.46 15.71 3.61
C LYS A 109 12.63 16.70 3.72
N LYS A 110 12.41 17.82 4.40
CA LYS A 110 13.48 18.77 4.71
C LYS A 110 14.45 18.14 5.71
N ILE A 111 15.75 18.35 5.50
CA ILE A 111 16.82 17.96 6.44
C ILE A 111 16.62 18.56 7.83
N SER A 112 15.93 19.70 7.95
CA SER A 112 15.58 20.33 9.23
C SER A 112 14.50 19.58 10.03
N TRP A 113 13.81 18.59 9.44
CA TRP A 113 12.87 17.72 10.16
C TRP A 113 13.55 16.53 10.84
N ASP A 114 14.86 16.39 10.65
CA ASP A 114 15.66 15.42 11.38
C ASP A 114 15.90 15.93 12.80
N MET A 115 14.96 15.59 13.69
CA MET A 115 15.02 15.92 15.13
C MET A 115 16.04 15.07 15.90
N ARG A 116 16.82 14.20 15.21
CA ARG A 116 17.89 13.44 15.86
C ARG A 116 18.89 14.41 16.48
N THR A 117 19.15 14.22 17.77
CA THR A 117 20.09 15.06 18.52
C THR A 117 21.50 14.88 17.94
N ALA A 118 22.38 15.88 18.02
CA ALA A 118 23.76 15.75 17.53
C ALA A 118 24.47 14.49 18.08
N GLN A 119 24.15 14.10 19.32
CA GLN A 119 24.61 12.88 19.97
C GLN A 119 24.12 11.59 19.28
N GLU A 120 22.91 11.59 18.74
CA GLU A 120 22.27 10.47 18.01
C GLU A 120 22.74 10.39 16.54
N LYS A 121 23.39 11.44 16.04
CA LYS A 121 24.11 11.47 14.75
C LYS A 121 25.57 11.07 14.87
N GLU A 122 26.21 11.38 16.00
CA GLU A 122 27.60 11.04 16.33
C GLU A 122 27.75 9.65 16.93
N GLU A 123 26.72 9.15 17.62
CA GLU A 123 26.56 7.74 17.94
C GLU A 123 26.35 7.01 16.62
N LYS A 124 27.48 6.74 15.96
CA LYS A 124 27.60 5.86 14.82
C LYS A 124 26.66 4.69 15.13
N PRO A 125 25.67 4.40 14.27
CA PRO A 125 24.79 3.27 14.53
C PRO A 125 25.71 2.10 14.84
N ILE A 126 25.52 1.49 16.01
CA ILE A 126 26.22 0.27 16.40
C ILE A 126 25.72 -0.81 15.44
N HIS A 127 26.22 -0.76 14.20
CA HIS A 127 25.91 -1.63 13.07
C HIS A 127 27.22 -1.90 12.35
#